data_AF-A0A0S2F7U2-F1
#
_entry.id   AF-A0A0S2F7U2-F1
#
_cell.length_a   1.000
_cell.length_b   1.000
_cell.length_c   1.000
_cell.angle_alpha   90.00
_cell.angle_beta   90.00
_cell.angle_gamma   90.00
#
_symmetry.space_group_name_H-M   'P 1'
#
loop_
_entity.id
_entity.type
_entity.pdbx_description
1 polymer ?
#
loop_
_entity_poly.entity_id
_entity_poly.type
_entity_poly.pdbx_seq_one_letter_code
_entity_poly.pdbx_strand_id
1 'polypeptide(L)'
;MRAPLPTATLDRAGLPMPERLAAVATVLCVYPSRHRDALDGWLQAHSAERLVRHDGEASCEALLFRNGAGRACWRLYLLPDSDFLAWDDAAAELPAHRGFDARSGVWPRLRRRWWRRLRGRWCAEVLRLHVLHDEAGHCVLLADAAELSDLGHAHARRIAAGEGARLRPQAHVCCCMASGLRDGAPPQYA
;
A
#
# COMPACT_ATOMS: atom_id res chain seq x y z
N MET A 1 -37.21 -5.58 -15.11
CA MET A 1 -37.02 -6.09 -13.74
C MET A 1 -35.55 -6.43 -13.56
N ARG A 2 -34.80 -5.60 -12.84
CA ARG A 2 -33.36 -5.80 -12.58
C ARG A 2 -33.25 -6.67 -11.34
N ALA A 3 -32.54 -7.80 -11.44
CA ALA A 3 -32.25 -8.63 -10.27
C ALA A 3 -31.44 -7.80 -9.25
N PRO A 4 -31.73 -7.91 -7.94
CA PRO A 4 -30.87 -7.31 -6.93
C PRO A 4 -29.49 -7.98 -7.01
N LEU A 5 -28.44 -7.17 -7.12
CA LEU A 5 -27.06 -7.64 -6.94
C LEU A 5 -26.97 -8.25 -5.53
N PRO A 6 -26.33 -9.42 -5.36
CA PRO A 6 -26.14 -9.98 -4.02
C PRO A 6 -25.29 -9.00 -3.20
N THR A 7 -25.93 -8.36 -2.22
CA THR A 7 -25.29 -7.69 -1.09
C THR A 7 -24.62 -8.76 -0.25
N ALA A 8 -23.46 -9.21 -0.70
CA ALA A 8 -22.59 -10.01 0.12
C ALA A 8 -21.91 -9.03 1.09
N THR A 9 -22.56 -8.77 2.21
CA THR A 9 -21.85 -8.52 3.47
C THR A 9 -21.10 -9.82 3.77
N LEU A 10 -19.99 -10.01 3.05
CA LEU A 10 -19.01 -11.04 3.38
C LEU A 10 -18.54 -10.68 4.77
N ASP A 11 -18.80 -11.58 5.71
CA ASP A 11 -18.26 -11.52 7.05
C ASP A 11 -16.74 -11.53 6.93
N ARG A 12 -16.16 -10.32 6.91
CA ARG A 12 -14.73 -10.04 6.78
C ARG A 12 -14.05 -10.18 8.14
N ALA A 13 -14.49 -11.14 8.96
CA ALA A 13 -14.05 -11.32 10.35
C ALA A 13 -12.51 -11.44 10.54
N GLY A 14 -11.76 -11.70 9.46
CA GLY A 14 -10.29 -11.73 9.47
C GLY A 14 -9.59 -10.52 8.85
N LEU A 15 -10.31 -9.42 8.55
CA LEU A 15 -9.76 -8.19 7.99
C LEU A 15 -9.95 -7.01 8.96
N PRO A 16 -9.02 -6.04 8.96
CA PRO A 16 -9.23 -4.80 9.69
C PRO A 16 -10.42 -4.04 9.09
N MET A 17 -11.13 -3.29 9.94
CA MET A 17 -12.19 -2.40 9.48
C MET A 17 -11.65 -1.36 8.48
N PRO A 18 -12.39 -1.02 7.41
CA PRO A 18 -11.97 0.00 6.43
C PRO A 18 -11.57 1.32 7.08
N GLU A 19 -12.30 1.74 8.11
CA GLU A 19 -12.11 2.99 8.84
C GLU A 19 -10.76 3.01 9.57
N ARG A 20 -10.37 1.87 10.17
CA ARG A 20 -9.06 1.74 10.82
C ARG A 20 -7.93 1.82 9.79
N LEU A 21 -8.09 1.22 8.61
CA LEU A 21 -7.11 1.37 7.52
C LEU A 21 -7.03 2.81 7.01
N ALA A 22 -8.16 3.50 6.88
CA ALA A 22 -8.21 4.90 6.49
C ALA A 22 -7.55 5.83 7.51
N ALA A 23 -7.67 5.53 8.80
CA ALA A 23 -7.04 6.32 9.87
C ALA A 23 -5.50 6.33 9.80
N VAL A 24 -4.88 5.28 9.24
CA VAL A 24 -3.42 5.25 8.96
C VAL A 24 -2.99 6.38 8.01
N ALA A 25 -3.93 6.86 7.19
CA ALA A 25 -3.74 7.86 6.14
C ALA A 25 -2.79 7.38 5.03
N THR A 26 -1.48 7.55 5.19
CA THR A 26 -0.50 7.34 4.11
C THR A 26 0.20 6.00 4.25
N VAL A 27 0.24 5.20 3.18
CA VAL A 27 0.88 3.86 3.17
C VAL A 27 1.58 3.60 1.85
N LEU A 28 2.59 2.72 1.87
CA LEU A 28 3.04 2.08 0.64
C LEU A 28 2.24 0.80 0.42
N CYS A 29 1.48 0.77 -0.68
CA CYS A 29 0.77 -0.40 -1.12
C CYS A 29 1.60 -1.21 -2.11
N VAL A 30 1.65 -2.53 -1.94
CA VAL A 30 2.28 -3.47 -2.88
C VAL A 30 1.27 -4.53 -3.33
N TYR A 31 1.04 -4.61 -4.63
CA TYR A 31 -0.02 -5.45 -5.22
C TYR A 31 0.42 -6.12 -6.54
N PRO A 32 -0.19 -7.25 -6.95
CA PRO A 32 0.13 -7.89 -8.21
C PRO A 32 -0.11 -6.97 -9.41
N SER A 33 0.86 -6.88 -10.32
CA SER A 33 0.78 -6.09 -11.58
C SER A 33 -0.39 -6.43 -12.50
N ARG A 34 -1.00 -7.61 -12.33
CA ARG A 34 -2.20 -8.04 -13.07
C ARG A 34 -3.49 -7.36 -12.58
N HIS A 35 -3.45 -6.72 -11.41
CA HIS A 35 -4.57 -5.94 -10.91
C HIS A 35 -4.67 -4.63 -11.69
N ARG A 36 -5.88 -4.15 -11.87
CA ARG A 36 -6.17 -2.87 -12.54
C ARG A 36 -5.59 -1.72 -11.72
N ASP A 37 -5.81 -1.77 -10.41
CA ASP A 37 -5.35 -0.78 -9.45
C ASP A 37 -5.00 -1.43 -8.11
N ALA A 38 -4.63 -0.59 -7.14
CA ALA A 38 -4.26 -1.06 -5.81
C ALA A 38 -5.42 -1.69 -5.03
N LEU A 39 -6.65 -1.17 -5.16
CA LEU A 39 -7.80 -1.59 -4.33
C LEU A 39 -8.40 -2.93 -4.78
N ASP A 40 -8.11 -3.41 -5.99
CA ASP A 40 -8.40 -4.80 -6.39
C ASP A 40 -7.90 -5.83 -5.35
N GLY A 41 -6.77 -5.56 -4.70
CA GLY A 41 -6.21 -6.42 -3.66
C GLY A 41 -7.06 -6.46 -2.39
N TRP A 42 -7.61 -5.32 -1.98
CA TRP A 42 -8.54 -5.17 -0.86
C TRP A 42 -9.86 -5.88 -1.12
N LEU A 43 -10.42 -5.71 -2.33
CA LEU A 43 -11.68 -6.36 -2.72
C LEU A 43 -11.59 -7.88 -2.74
N GLN A 44 -10.42 -8.43 -3.08
CA GLN A 44 -10.17 -9.88 -3.09
C GLN A 44 -9.74 -10.45 -1.74
N ALA A 45 -9.42 -9.60 -0.75
CA ALA A 45 -8.89 -10.05 0.53
C ALA A 45 -9.95 -10.81 1.34
N HIS A 46 -9.51 -11.88 1.99
CA HIS A 46 -10.31 -12.69 2.91
C HIS A 46 -9.69 -12.73 4.31
N SER A 47 -8.37 -12.60 4.42
CA SER A 47 -7.67 -12.54 5.70
C SER A 47 -6.49 -11.57 5.64
N ALA A 48 -6.11 -11.06 6.81
CA ALA A 48 -4.96 -10.20 7.01
C ALA A 48 -4.08 -10.71 8.16
N GLU A 49 -2.79 -10.47 8.06
CA GLU A 49 -1.78 -10.85 9.06
C GLU A 49 -0.81 -9.67 9.26
N ARG A 50 -0.38 -9.43 10.50
CA ARG A 50 0.71 -8.47 10.78
C ARG A 50 2.05 -9.13 10.48
N LEU A 51 2.89 -8.50 9.67
CA LEU A 51 4.21 -8.97 9.30
C LEU A 51 5.26 -7.93 9.72
N VAL A 52 6.24 -8.36 10.51
CA VAL A 52 7.48 -7.60 10.73
C VAL A 52 8.57 -8.25 9.90
N ARG A 53 9.17 -7.50 8.99
CA ARG A 53 10.29 -7.95 8.17
C ARG A 53 11.50 -7.12 8.55
N HIS A 54 12.64 -7.75 8.80
CA HIS A 54 13.89 -7.01 8.81
C HIS A 54 14.66 -7.14 7.49
N ASP A 55 15.31 -6.07 7.09
CA ASP A 55 16.16 -5.93 5.92
C ASP A 55 17.50 -5.33 6.38
N GLY A 56 18.43 -6.21 6.76
CA GLY A 56 19.64 -5.81 7.48
C GLY A 56 19.28 -5.25 8.87
N GLU A 57 19.70 -4.02 9.14
CA GLU A 57 19.45 -3.31 10.41
C GLU A 57 18.06 -2.64 10.47
N ALA A 58 17.40 -2.42 9.32
CA ALA A 58 16.09 -1.78 9.28
C ALA A 58 14.97 -2.82 9.42
N SER A 59 13.99 -2.57 10.29
CA SER A 59 12.70 -3.26 10.26
C SER A 59 11.71 -2.51 9.38
N CYS A 60 10.80 -3.24 8.76
CA CYS A 60 9.62 -2.70 8.12
C CYS A 60 8.41 -3.51 8.57
N GLU A 61 7.37 -2.80 8.99
CA GLU A 61 6.10 -3.39 9.34
C GLU A 61 5.18 -3.38 8.14
N ALA A 62 4.40 -4.44 8.01
CA ALA A 62 3.43 -4.60 6.94
C ALA A 62 2.17 -5.31 7.42
N LEU A 63 1.04 -4.99 6.78
CA LEU A 63 -0.17 -5.78 6.83
C LEU A 63 -0.23 -6.60 5.54
N LEU A 64 -0.28 -7.93 5.68
CA LEU A 64 -0.31 -8.88 4.58
C LEU A 64 -1.72 -9.40 4.38
N PHE A 65 -2.31 -9.14 3.23
CA PHE A 65 -3.64 -9.61 2.89
C PHE A 65 -3.57 -10.77 1.91
N ARG A 66 -4.43 -11.78 2.14
CA ARG A 66 -4.54 -12.97 1.30
C ARG A 66 -5.96 -13.11 0.78
N ASN A 67 -6.07 -13.60 -0.44
CA ASN A 67 -7.36 -13.94 -1.03
C ASN A 67 -7.86 -15.32 -0.56
N GLY A 68 -9.07 -15.71 -0.98
CA GLY A 68 -9.66 -17.01 -0.63
C GLY A 68 -8.83 -18.25 -1.06
N ALA A 69 -7.83 -18.08 -1.95
CA ALA A 69 -6.88 -19.13 -2.32
C ALA A 69 -5.59 -19.12 -1.47
N GLY A 70 -5.53 -18.31 -0.40
CA GLY A 70 -4.37 -18.17 0.49
C GLY A 70 -3.18 -17.40 -0.12
N ARG A 71 -3.34 -16.86 -1.33
CA ARG A 71 -2.28 -16.13 -2.04
C ARG A 71 -2.28 -14.67 -1.59
N ALA A 72 -1.09 -14.11 -1.37
CA ALA A 72 -0.95 -12.69 -1.12
C ALA A 72 -1.52 -11.89 -2.30
N CYS A 73 -2.47 -11.00 -2.02
CA CYS A 73 -3.14 -10.15 -3.02
C CYS A 73 -2.96 -8.66 -2.74
N TRP A 74 -2.56 -8.30 -1.53
CA TRP A 74 -2.36 -6.91 -1.12
C TRP A 74 -1.36 -6.87 0.05
N ARG A 75 -0.50 -5.86 0.08
CA ARG A 75 0.34 -5.56 1.24
C ARG A 75 0.34 -4.08 1.46
N LEU A 76 0.18 -3.66 2.71
CA LEU A 76 0.40 -2.28 3.12
C LEU A 76 1.66 -2.25 3.97
N TYR A 77 2.52 -1.27 3.76
CA TYR A 77 3.70 -1.05 4.58
C TYR A 77 3.59 0.29 5.28
N LEU A 78 3.98 0.29 6.55
CA LEU A 78 4.14 1.49 7.34
C LEU A 78 5.26 2.35 6.73
N LEU A 79 4.97 3.64 6.56
CA LEU A 79 5.92 4.65 6.15
C LEU A 79 6.17 5.64 7.30
N PRO A 80 7.27 6.39 7.24
CA PRO A 80 7.50 7.53 8.15
C PRO A 80 6.35 8.55 8.16
N ASP A 81 5.63 8.68 7.03
CA ASP A 81 4.51 9.62 6.83
C ASP A 81 3.16 9.04 7.28
N SER A 82 3.12 7.79 7.74
CA SER A 82 1.90 7.15 8.26
C SER A 82 1.57 7.65 9.66
N ASP A 83 0.28 7.62 10.02
CA ASP A 83 -0.11 7.71 11.43
C ASP A 83 0.23 6.39 12.14
N PHE A 84 1.24 6.42 13.00
CA PHE A 84 1.75 5.25 13.71
C PHE A 84 0.75 4.67 14.72
N LEU A 85 -0.02 5.53 15.41
CA LEU A 85 -0.99 5.07 16.41
C LEU A 85 -2.16 4.38 15.70
N ALA A 86 -2.67 5.00 14.64
CA ALA A 86 -3.72 4.39 13.83
C ALA A 86 -3.25 3.08 13.15
N TRP A 87 -1.97 2.98 12.78
CA TRP A 87 -1.40 1.73 12.29
C TRP A 87 -1.44 0.61 13.32
N ASP A 88 -1.03 0.90 14.57
CA ASP A 88 -1.05 -0.11 15.62
C ASP A 88 -2.49 -0.55 15.95
N ASP A 89 -3.44 0.39 15.99
CA ASP A 89 -4.88 0.09 16.17
C ASP A 89 -5.45 -0.78 15.03
N ALA A 90 -5.05 -0.51 13.78
CA ALA A 90 -5.43 -1.32 12.63
C ALA A 90 -4.80 -2.72 12.65
N ALA A 91 -3.64 -2.88 13.30
CA ALA A 91 -2.88 -4.12 13.38
C ALA A 91 -3.16 -4.94 14.65
N ALA A 92 -3.75 -4.34 15.69
CA ALA A 92 -3.86 -4.89 17.05
C ALA A 92 -4.58 -6.25 17.10
N GLU A 93 -5.64 -6.41 16.31
CA GLU A 93 -6.46 -7.63 16.27
C GLU A 93 -5.97 -8.65 15.24
N LEU A 94 -4.95 -8.30 14.44
CA LEU A 94 -4.46 -9.18 13.39
C LEU A 94 -3.49 -10.22 13.94
N PRO A 95 -3.61 -11.47 13.49
CA PRO A 95 -2.63 -12.49 13.84
C PRO A 95 -1.24 -12.08 13.33
N ALA A 96 -0.23 -12.22 14.19
CA ALA A 96 1.15 -12.12 13.75
C ALA A 96 1.43 -13.24 12.73
N HIS A 97 1.99 -12.88 11.59
CA HIS A 97 2.34 -13.82 10.53
C HIS A 97 3.36 -14.82 11.06
N ARG A 98 2.93 -16.06 11.29
CA ARG A 98 3.79 -17.19 11.65
C ARG A 98 4.41 -17.83 10.41
N GLY A 99 5.04 -17.01 9.57
CA GLY A 99 5.85 -17.50 8.46
C GLY A 99 7.21 -17.91 8.97
N PHE A 100 7.63 -19.15 8.67
CA PHE A 100 8.96 -19.69 8.97
C PHE A 100 10.00 -18.60 8.75
N ASP A 101 10.68 -18.24 9.84
CA ASP A 101 11.74 -17.25 9.83
C ASP A 101 12.87 -17.83 8.96
N ALA A 102 12.81 -17.60 7.65
CA ALA A 102 13.81 -18.00 6.67
C ALA A 102 15.06 -17.12 6.81
N ARG A 103 15.43 -16.85 8.06
CA ARG A 103 16.52 -16.00 8.53
C ARG A 103 17.57 -16.83 9.28
N SER A 104 17.35 -18.13 9.47
CA SER A 104 18.39 -19.11 9.84
C SER A 104 18.73 -20.03 8.66
N GLY A 105 19.42 -19.51 7.64
CA GLY A 105 20.02 -20.38 6.62
C GLY A 105 20.40 -19.70 5.32
N VAL A 106 21.36 -20.33 4.63
CA VAL A 106 22.16 -19.94 3.44
C VAL A 106 21.37 -19.51 2.18
N TRP A 107 20.06 -19.30 2.27
CA TRP A 107 19.13 -18.97 1.18
C TRP A 107 19.08 -17.50 0.65
N PRO A 108 19.77 -16.46 1.15
CA PRO A 108 19.59 -15.09 0.63
C PRO A 108 19.92 -14.93 -0.86
N ARG A 109 20.89 -15.70 -1.36
CA ARG A 109 21.41 -15.57 -2.74
C ARG A 109 20.52 -16.26 -3.77
N LEU A 110 19.98 -17.45 -3.46
CA LEU A 110 19.01 -18.12 -4.32
C LEU A 110 17.68 -17.36 -4.37
N ARG A 111 17.25 -16.74 -3.26
CA ARG A 111 16.10 -15.82 -3.24
C ARG A 111 16.28 -14.69 -4.26
N ARG A 112 17.39 -13.95 -4.23
CA ARG A 112 17.62 -12.83 -5.19
C ARG A 112 17.42 -13.25 -6.66
N ARG A 113 17.75 -14.49 -7.04
CA ARG A 113 17.55 -15.02 -8.40
C ARG A 113 16.08 -15.34 -8.72
N TRP A 114 15.30 -15.81 -7.75
CA TRP A 114 13.84 -15.99 -7.89
C TRP A 114 13.09 -14.66 -7.84
N TRP A 115 13.55 -13.73 -7.01
CA TRP A 115 13.02 -12.38 -6.92
C TRP A 115 13.25 -11.58 -8.20
N ARG A 116 14.35 -11.82 -8.92
CA ARG A 116 14.55 -11.30 -10.29
C ARG A 116 13.53 -11.82 -11.31
N ARG A 117 12.98 -13.04 -11.15
CA ARG A 117 11.88 -13.57 -11.99
C ARG A 117 10.50 -13.02 -11.58
N LEU A 118 10.39 -12.50 -10.36
CA LEU A 118 9.20 -11.82 -9.84
C LEU A 118 9.26 -10.30 -10.09
N ARG A 119 10.40 -9.74 -10.52
CA ARG A 119 10.53 -8.32 -10.88
C ARG A 119 9.50 -7.97 -11.95
N GLY A 120 8.70 -6.95 -11.67
CA GLY A 120 7.62 -6.51 -12.55
C GLY A 120 6.30 -7.28 -12.40
N ARG A 121 6.25 -8.37 -11.62
CA ARG A 121 4.98 -9.04 -11.29
C ARG A 121 4.20 -8.34 -10.19
N TRP A 122 4.84 -7.42 -9.48
CA TRP A 122 4.25 -6.60 -8.44
C TRP A 122 4.49 -5.12 -8.74
N CYS A 123 3.48 -4.31 -8.44
CA CYS A 123 3.54 -2.87 -8.43
C CYS A 123 3.58 -2.39 -6.98
N ALA A 124 4.21 -1.25 -6.77
CA ALA A 124 4.21 -0.54 -5.51
C ALA A 124 3.71 0.89 -5.75
N GLU A 125 2.85 1.40 -4.89
CA GLU A 125 2.20 2.69 -5.06
C GLU A 125 1.96 3.32 -3.69
N VAL A 126 2.24 4.62 -3.58
CA VAL A 126 2.02 5.36 -2.34
C VAL A 126 0.58 5.87 -2.37
N LEU A 127 -0.19 5.49 -1.36
CA LEU A 127 -1.61 5.77 -1.29
C LEU A 127 -1.96 6.54 -0.02
N ARG A 128 -2.93 7.43 -0.14
CA ARG A 128 -3.71 7.95 0.98
C ARG A 128 -5.04 7.20 1.03
N LEU A 129 -5.23 6.41 2.08
CA LEU A 129 -6.47 5.69 2.33
C LEU A 129 -7.49 6.61 2.98
N HIS A 130 -8.73 6.50 2.57
CA HIS A 130 -9.87 7.17 3.18
C HIS A 130 -11.13 6.34 2.99
N VAL A 131 -12.20 6.68 3.69
CA VAL A 131 -13.49 6.00 3.56
C VAL A 131 -14.56 6.96 3.06
N LEU A 132 -15.49 6.43 2.27
CA LEU A 132 -16.75 7.08 1.94
C LEU A 132 -17.90 6.21 2.45
N HIS A 133 -18.90 6.87 3.02
CA HIS A 133 -20.14 6.22 3.41
C HIS A 133 -21.20 6.56 2.36
N ASP A 134 -21.89 5.55 1.83
CA ASP A 134 -23.03 5.80 0.95
C ASP A 134 -24.30 6.14 1.74
N GLU A 135 -25.37 6.47 1.03
CA GLU A 135 -26.67 6.82 1.63
C GLU A 135 -27.30 5.67 2.42
N ALA A 136 -26.92 4.42 2.12
CA ALA A 136 -27.33 3.22 2.85
C ALA A 136 -26.44 2.92 4.06
N GLY A 137 -25.41 3.75 4.32
CA GLY A 137 -24.47 3.60 5.42
C GLY A 137 -23.37 2.58 5.16
N HIS A 138 -23.19 2.09 3.93
CA HIS A 138 -22.11 1.19 3.59
C HIS A 138 -20.78 1.95 3.52
N CYS A 139 -19.77 1.44 4.22
CA CYS A 139 -18.43 2.00 4.22
C CYS A 139 -17.58 1.42 3.08
N VAL A 140 -17.05 2.30 2.23
CA VAL A 140 -16.21 1.97 1.08
C VAL A 140 -14.81 2.55 1.29
N LEU A 141 -13.80 1.68 1.26
CA LEU A 141 -12.40 2.10 1.26
C LEU A 141 -12.01 2.66 -0.10
N LEU A 142 -11.42 3.84 -0.09
CA LEU A 142 -10.90 4.55 -1.24
C LEU A 142 -9.40 4.81 -1.06
N ALA A 143 -8.72 5.09 -2.17
CA ALA A 143 -7.29 5.32 -2.21
C ALA A 143 -6.95 6.38 -3.26
N ASP A 144 -6.31 7.45 -2.81
CA ASP A 144 -5.73 8.48 -3.67
C ASP A 144 -4.22 8.35 -3.72
N ALA A 145 -3.58 8.95 -4.72
CA ALA A 145 -2.13 9.16 -4.67
C ALA A 145 -1.78 10.08 -3.49
N ALA A 146 -0.80 9.69 -2.68
CA ALA A 146 -0.27 10.54 -1.61
C ALA A 146 1.08 11.12 -2.00
N GLU A 147 1.36 12.34 -1.55
CA GLU A 147 2.71 12.90 -1.51
C GLU A 147 3.48 12.34 -0.31
N LEU A 148 4.80 12.21 -0.44
CA LEU A 148 5.68 11.78 0.66
C LEU A 148 6.75 12.81 0.92
N SER A 149 7.18 12.88 2.18
CA SER A 149 8.47 13.44 2.55
C SER A 149 9.63 12.75 1.83
N ASP A 150 10.81 13.39 1.80
CA ASP A 150 12.03 12.78 1.23
C ASP A 150 12.42 11.48 1.96
N LEU A 151 12.23 11.45 3.27
CA LEU A 151 12.46 10.26 4.08
C LEU A 151 11.49 9.14 3.71
N GLY A 152 10.20 9.47 3.56
CA GLY A 152 9.17 8.56 3.07
C GLY A 152 9.51 7.98 1.70
N HIS A 153 9.94 8.82 0.76
CA HIS A 153 10.38 8.40 -0.57
C HIS A 153 11.56 7.41 -0.52
N ALA A 154 12.57 7.70 0.28
CA ALA A 154 13.71 6.80 0.46
C ALA A 154 13.26 5.46 1.07
N HIS A 155 12.35 5.50 2.04
CA HIS A 155 11.77 4.32 2.67
C HIS A 155 10.98 3.46 1.68
N ALA A 156 10.07 4.09 0.93
CA ALA A 156 9.23 3.44 -0.07
C ALA A 156 10.05 2.79 -1.19
N ARG A 157 11.09 3.48 -1.68
CA ARG A 157 12.00 2.91 -2.70
C ARG A 157 12.73 1.68 -2.18
N ARG A 158 13.21 1.70 -0.93
CA ARG A 158 13.89 0.56 -0.32
C ARG A 158 12.96 -0.64 -0.19
N ILE A 159 11.76 -0.42 0.35
CA ILE A 159 10.74 -1.47 0.51
C ILE A 159 10.36 -2.04 -0.86
N ALA A 160 10.05 -1.20 -1.85
CA ALA A 160 9.70 -1.66 -3.20
C ALA A 160 10.83 -2.48 -3.85
N ALA A 161 12.09 -2.05 -3.71
CA ALA A 161 13.25 -2.81 -4.19
C ALA A 161 13.40 -4.15 -3.46
N GLY A 162 13.20 -4.15 -2.14
CA GLY A 162 13.15 -5.35 -1.30
C GLY A 162 12.03 -6.30 -1.70
N GLU A 163 10.88 -5.76 -2.12
CA GLU A 163 9.71 -6.49 -2.63
C GLU A 163 9.87 -6.96 -4.10
N GLY A 164 10.89 -6.47 -4.81
CA GLY A 164 11.01 -6.65 -6.25
C GLY A 164 9.87 -6.01 -7.05
N ALA A 165 9.16 -5.05 -6.43
CA ALA A 165 8.02 -4.36 -6.99
C ALA A 165 8.46 -3.12 -7.78
N ARG A 166 7.75 -2.81 -8.86
CA ARG A 166 7.94 -1.54 -9.59
C ARG A 166 7.20 -0.44 -8.84
N LEU A 167 7.93 0.45 -8.19
CA LEU A 167 7.37 1.66 -7.59
C LEU A 167 6.85 2.58 -8.71
N ARG A 168 5.56 2.89 -8.67
CA ARG A 168 4.96 3.85 -9.58
C ARG A 168 5.42 5.26 -9.20
N PRO A 169 5.84 6.08 -10.17
CA PRO A 169 6.13 7.48 -9.91
C PRO A 169 4.85 8.15 -9.42
N GLN A 170 4.93 8.95 -8.36
CA GLN A 170 3.86 9.87 -8.00
C GLN A 170 3.65 10.79 -9.21
N ALA A 171 2.40 10.99 -9.62
CA ALA A 171 2.06 12.03 -10.56
C ALA A 171 2.25 13.38 -9.85
N HIS A 172 3.50 13.81 -9.70
CA HIS A 172 3.75 15.18 -9.29
C HIS A 172 3.14 16.08 -10.35
N VAL A 173 2.22 16.96 -9.94
CA VAL A 173 2.05 18.23 -10.63
C VAL A 173 3.39 18.93 -10.45
N CYS A 174 4.30 18.75 -11.40
CA CYS A 174 5.65 19.29 -11.32
C CYS A 174 5.55 20.80 -11.05
N CYS A 175 5.98 21.25 -9.87
CA CYS A 175 6.19 22.65 -9.55
C CYS A 175 7.12 23.35 -10.58
N CYS A 176 7.89 22.57 -11.35
CA CYS A 176 8.71 23.06 -12.47
C CYS A 176 7.89 23.74 -13.58
N MET A 177 6.60 23.42 -13.77
CA MET A 177 5.73 24.17 -14.70
C MET A 177 5.08 25.40 -14.07
N ALA A 178 4.99 25.47 -12.73
CA ALA A 178 4.42 26.63 -12.03
C ALA A 178 5.42 27.79 -11.91
N SER A 179 6.72 27.51 -11.82
CA SER A 179 7.76 28.54 -11.79
C SER A 179 7.96 29.25 -13.14
N GLY A 180 7.74 28.56 -14.26
CA GLY A 180 7.88 29.15 -15.61
C GLY A 180 6.78 30.15 -15.99
N LEU A 181 5.67 30.20 -15.25
CA LEU A 181 4.58 31.15 -15.50
C LEU A 181 4.71 32.44 -14.68
N ARG A 182 5.65 32.52 -13.73
CA ARG A 182 5.87 33.73 -12.90
C ARG A 182 7.02 34.63 -13.38
N ASP A 183 7.87 34.16 -14.30
CA ASP A 183 8.97 34.94 -14.88
C ASP A 183 8.58 35.70 -16.16
N GLY A 184 7.30 35.69 -16.55
CA GLY A 184 6.78 36.43 -17.69
C GLY A 184 6.31 37.84 -17.34
N ALA A 185 7.22 38.73 -16.91
CA ALA A 185 6.93 40.17 -16.84
C ALA A 185 7.93 40.98 -17.66
N PRO A 186 7.49 41.57 -18.79
CA PRO A 186 8.09 42.80 -19.31
C PRO A 186 7.02 43.86 -19.63
N PRO A 187 7.38 45.13 -19.92
CA PRO A 187 8.44 45.96 -19.36
C PRO A 187 7.87 47.27 -18.73
N GLN A 188 8.76 48.01 -18.08
CA GLN A 188 8.50 49.32 -17.48
C GLN A 188 8.18 50.38 -18.56
N TYR A 189 7.12 51.15 -18.33
CA TYR A 189 6.89 52.47 -18.94
C TYR A 189 6.49 53.45 -17.86
N ALA A 190 7.43 54.32 -17.47
CA ALA A 190 7.24 55.71 -17.05
C ALA A 190 8.62 56.34 -16.83
#